data_AF-A0A2P8QPW1-F1
#
_entry.id   AF-A0A2P8QPW1-F1
#
_cell.length_a   1.000
_cell.length_b   1.000
_cell.length_c   1.000
_cell.angle_alpha   90.00
_cell.angle_beta   90.00
_cell.angle_gamma   90.00
#
_symmetry.space_group_name_H-M   'P 1'
#
loop_
_entity.id
_entity.type
_entity.pdbx_description
1 polymer ?
#
loop_
_entity_poly.entity_id
_entity_poly.type
_entity_poly.pdbx_seq_one_letter_code
_entity_poly.pdbx_strand_id
1 'polypeptide(L)'
;MDNYTSWFTPDRDGKIRINSILIYKSLSSQIITKLDSNTSVNEIVRWIKHETIEAFKIKYKKQPEVGALNNASGRWNEFLATSLLSEIVVDLNIENKLCIIIFSLPNSQVQSNKDIAYSKFIGLFHKNEIDTKQALSKIEPFQNNIFLPSPDYIIAVLNQESIFTQVQRLLKAQVREPDSLALYDLLKGRLHLAEVKAAISLKTSNRSDRRYQPLFEAAMIKAISHLLEQNWRYYMVVSELTDADRTIFCQAIAPHGIALRQNFSLVDGTYLYNRKADLIPLVEAAIKVS
;
A
#
# COMPACT_ATOMS: atom_id res chain seq x y z
N MET A 1 -32.50 -1.51 11.23
CA MET A 1 -32.32 -2.89 10.71
C MET A 1 -31.45 -2.77 9.48
N ASP A 2 -30.16 -3.00 9.64
CA ASP A 2 -29.23 -2.90 8.51
C ASP A 2 -29.50 -4.04 7.54
N ASN A 3 -29.89 -3.66 6.33
CA ASN A 3 -30.20 -4.63 5.30
C ASN A 3 -28.87 -5.19 4.75
N TYR A 4 -28.38 -6.30 5.33
CA TYR A 4 -27.18 -7.04 4.90
C TYR A 4 -27.30 -7.65 3.48
N THR A 5 -28.30 -7.25 2.69
CA THR A 5 -28.56 -7.81 1.36
C THR A 5 -27.36 -7.63 0.44
N SER A 6 -26.64 -6.52 0.52
CA SER A 6 -25.48 -6.22 -0.31
C SER A 6 -24.18 -6.90 0.14
N TRP A 7 -24.12 -7.42 1.37
CA TRP A 7 -22.91 -8.08 1.92
C TRP A 7 -22.63 -9.42 1.25
N PHE A 8 -23.64 -10.04 0.64
CA PHE A 8 -23.56 -11.39 0.11
C PHE A 8 -24.23 -11.49 -1.26
N THR A 9 -23.50 -11.99 -2.25
CA THR A 9 -23.99 -12.19 -3.62
C THR A 9 -23.84 -13.67 -4.02
N PRO A 10 -24.87 -14.30 -4.59
CA PRO A 10 -24.73 -15.62 -5.21
C PRO A 10 -23.79 -15.54 -6.41
N ASP A 11 -22.95 -16.56 -6.59
CA ASP A 11 -22.20 -16.79 -7.83
C ASP A 11 -23.02 -17.65 -8.82
N ARG A 12 -22.42 -17.94 -9.98
CA ARG A 12 -23.08 -18.70 -11.06
C ARG A 12 -23.38 -20.16 -10.67
N ASP A 13 -22.66 -20.70 -9.69
CA ASP A 13 -22.79 -22.07 -9.19
C ASP A 13 -23.67 -22.13 -7.92
N GLY A 14 -24.29 -21.02 -7.53
CA GLY A 14 -25.12 -20.90 -6.33
C GLY A 14 -24.34 -20.81 -5.02
N LYS A 15 -23.00 -20.73 -5.05
CA LYS A 15 -22.20 -20.44 -3.85
C LYS A 15 -22.34 -18.97 -3.50
N ILE A 16 -22.23 -18.66 -2.22
CA ILE A 16 -22.42 -17.29 -1.74
C ILE A 16 -21.06 -16.62 -1.55
N ARG A 17 -20.83 -15.55 -2.32
CA ARG A 17 -19.65 -14.70 -2.21
C ARG A 17 -19.85 -13.65 -1.11
N ILE A 18 -18.78 -13.40 -0.35
CA ILE A 18 -18.69 -12.31 0.64
C ILE A 18 -18.18 -11.05 -0.07
N ASN A 19 -18.92 -9.95 0.04
CA ASN A 19 -18.55 -8.67 -0.55
C ASN A 19 -17.71 -7.83 0.42
N SER A 20 -16.42 -8.14 0.53
CA SER A 20 -15.52 -7.53 1.51
C SER A 20 -15.49 -5.99 1.45
N ILE A 21 -15.57 -5.39 0.26
CA ILE A 21 -15.63 -3.93 0.09
C ILE A 21 -16.87 -3.35 0.76
N LEU A 22 -18.05 -3.89 0.42
CA LEU A 22 -19.32 -3.35 0.91
C LEU A 22 -19.46 -3.52 2.42
N ILE A 23 -18.99 -4.65 2.95
CA ILE A 23 -18.91 -4.90 4.39
C ILE A 23 -18.02 -3.84 5.05
N TYR A 24 -16.80 -3.64 4.55
CA TYR A 24 -15.87 -2.67 5.10
C TYR A 24 -16.44 -1.25 5.08
N LYS A 25 -17.01 -0.81 3.95
CA LYS A 25 -17.63 0.52 3.83
C LYS A 25 -18.78 0.70 4.81
N SER A 26 -19.65 -0.31 4.97
CA SER A 26 -20.77 -0.24 5.92
C SER A 26 -20.34 -0.20 7.39
N LEU A 27 -19.18 -0.78 7.71
CA LEU A 27 -18.59 -0.81 9.04
C LEU A 27 -17.56 0.31 9.27
N SER A 28 -17.32 1.17 8.27
CA SER A 28 -16.20 2.12 8.25
C SER A 28 -16.19 3.08 9.44
N SER A 29 -17.36 3.53 9.89
CA SER A 29 -17.46 4.44 11.03
C SER A 29 -16.99 3.76 12.34
N GLN A 30 -17.42 2.52 12.59
CA GLN A 30 -16.98 1.76 13.76
C GLN A 30 -15.52 1.35 13.66
N ILE A 31 -15.04 1.05 12.44
CA ILE A 31 -13.62 0.77 12.18
C ILE A 31 -12.78 1.98 12.57
N ILE A 32 -13.11 3.17 12.08
CA ILE A 32 -12.39 4.41 12.39
C ILE A 32 -12.32 4.63 13.91
N THR A 33 -13.44 4.51 14.63
CA THR A 33 -13.42 4.66 16.10
C THR A 33 -12.49 3.65 16.78
N LYS A 34 -12.41 2.42 16.27
CA LYS A 34 -11.48 1.41 16.79
C LYS A 34 -10.01 1.76 16.47
N LEU A 35 -9.73 2.29 15.28
CA LEU A 35 -8.41 2.76 14.87
C LEU A 35 -7.95 3.97 15.71
N ASP A 36 -8.83 4.94 15.93
CA ASP A 36 -8.61 6.10 16.80
C ASP A 36 -8.31 5.67 18.25
N SER A 37 -8.98 4.63 18.72
CA SER A 37 -8.73 4.01 20.03
C SER A 37 -7.46 3.14 20.05
N ASN A 38 -6.67 3.17 18.98
CA ASN A 38 -5.47 2.37 18.77
C ASN A 38 -5.73 0.87 18.95
N THR A 39 -6.92 0.36 18.64
CA THR A 39 -7.25 -1.09 18.75
C THR A 39 -6.34 -1.90 17.83
N SER A 40 -5.99 -3.13 18.21
CA SER A 40 -5.13 -3.94 17.34
C SER A 40 -5.86 -4.35 16.04
N VAL A 41 -5.14 -4.35 14.93
CA VAL A 41 -5.62 -4.77 13.60
C VAL A 41 -6.24 -6.16 13.68
N ASN A 42 -5.58 -7.08 14.39
CA ASN A 42 -6.07 -8.44 14.60
C ASN A 42 -7.44 -8.48 15.30
N GLU A 43 -7.65 -7.65 16.32
CA GLU A 43 -8.95 -7.54 17.01
C GLU A 43 -10.02 -6.96 16.08
N ILE A 44 -9.68 -5.94 15.28
CA ILE A 44 -10.62 -5.34 14.33
C ILE A 44 -11.02 -6.36 13.25
N VAL A 45 -10.07 -7.10 12.67
CA VAL A 45 -10.36 -8.15 11.69
C VAL A 45 -11.23 -9.25 12.30
N ARG A 46 -10.95 -9.70 13.53
CA ARG A 46 -11.80 -10.68 14.23
C ARG A 46 -13.20 -10.15 14.45
N TRP A 47 -13.35 -8.87 14.80
CA TRP A 47 -14.66 -8.24 14.95
C TRP A 47 -15.42 -8.18 13.62
N ILE A 48 -14.81 -7.70 12.52
CA ILE A 48 -15.45 -7.70 11.18
C ILE A 48 -15.87 -9.11 10.78
N LYS A 49 -15.03 -10.11 11.05
CA LYS A 49 -15.31 -11.52 10.81
C LYS A 49 -16.52 -11.99 11.61
N HIS A 50 -16.63 -11.61 12.89
CA HIS A 50 -17.78 -11.92 13.74
C HIS A 50 -19.08 -11.31 13.18
N GLU A 51 -19.08 -10.00 12.89
CA GLU A 51 -20.24 -9.31 12.29
C GLU A 51 -20.68 -9.97 10.98
N THR A 52 -19.72 -10.36 10.14
CA THR A 52 -20.00 -11.05 8.87
C THR A 52 -20.62 -12.43 9.08
N ILE A 53 -20.13 -13.21 10.04
CA ILE A 53 -20.67 -14.52 10.39
C ILE A 53 -22.12 -14.38 10.87
N GLU A 54 -22.39 -13.45 11.79
CA GLU A 54 -23.73 -13.25 12.34
C GLU A 54 -24.72 -12.80 11.26
N ALA A 55 -24.33 -11.84 10.42
CA ALA A 55 -25.14 -11.42 9.27
C ALA A 55 -25.41 -12.58 8.29
N PHE A 56 -24.41 -13.43 8.03
CA PHE A 56 -24.55 -14.58 7.14
C PHE A 56 -25.51 -15.63 7.71
N LYS A 57 -25.40 -15.94 9.01
CA LYS A 57 -26.32 -16.86 9.71
C LYS A 57 -27.75 -16.34 9.70
N ILE A 58 -27.95 -15.04 9.92
CA ILE A 58 -29.28 -14.43 9.88
C ILE A 58 -29.93 -14.65 8.51
N LYS A 59 -29.19 -14.40 7.42
CA LYS A 59 -29.68 -14.44 6.04
C LYS A 59 -29.83 -15.86 5.48
N TYR A 60 -28.87 -16.75 5.72
CA TYR A 60 -28.79 -18.07 5.09
C TYR A 60 -28.94 -19.26 6.04
N LYS A 61 -29.10 -19.03 7.35
CA LYS A 61 -29.27 -20.05 8.39
C LYS A 61 -28.16 -21.12 8.41
N LYS A 62 -26.96 -20.78 7.94
CA LYS A 62 -25.77 -21.64 7.91
C LYS A 62 -24.51 -20.83 8.14
N GLN A 63 -23.36 -21.50 8.27
CA GLN A 63 -22.05 -20.85 8.38
C GLN A 63 -21.50 -20.48 7.00
N PRO A 64 -20.75 -19.37 6.86
CA PRO A 64 -19.95 -19.12 5.67
C PRO A 64 -18.80 -20.13 5.55
N GLU A 65 -18.36 -20.41 4.33
CA GLU A 65 -17.20 -21.26 4.10
C GLU A 65 -15.93 -20.63 4.68
N VAL A 66 -15.12 -21.44 5.37
CA VAL A 66 -13.88 -20.97 6.03
C VAL A 66 -12.91 -20.34 5.03
N GLY A 67 -12.78 -20.92 3.83
CA GLY A 67 -11.92 -20.38 2.78
C GLY A 67 -12.36 -19.00 2.29
N ALA A 68 -13.66 -18.82 2.01
CA ALA A 68 -14.21 -17.53 1.59
C ALA A 68 -14.02 -16.46 2.68
N LEU A 69 -14.22 -16.83 3.94
CA LEU A 69 -14.06 -15.93 5.07
C LEU A 69 -12.59 -15.54 5.32
N ASN A 70 -11.65 -16.48 5.14
CA ASN A 70 -10.21 -16.19 5.26
C ASN A 70 -9.73 -15.28 4.12
N ASN A 71 -10.21 -15.47 2.89
CA ASN A 71 -9.93 -14.57 1.78
C ASN A 71 -10.47 -13.16 2.04
N ALA A 72 -11.70 -13.05 2.54
CA ALA A 72 -12.27 -11.76 2.94
C ALA A 72 -11.47 -11.09 4.08
N SER A 73 -11.02 -11.89 5.05
CA SER A 73 -10.20 -11.41 6.18
C SER A 73 -8.85 -10.86 5.72
N GLY A 74 -8.18 -11.52 4.77
CA GLY A 74 -6.94 -11.01 4.17
C GLY A 74 -7.15 -9.65 3.51
N ARG A 75 -8.25 -9.51 2.76
CA ARG A 75 -8.60 -8.24 2.11
C ARG A 75 -8.95 -7.13 3.09
N TRP A 76 -9.67 -7.42 4.17
CA TRP A 76 -9.92 -6.43 5.23
C TRP A 76 -8.64 -5.99 5.92
N ASN A 77 -7.65 -6.89 6.04
CA ASN A 77 -6.36 -6.57 6.63
C ASN A 77 -5.58 -5.55 5.77
N GLU A 78 -5.61 -5.68 4.44
CA GLU A 78 -5.06 -4.69 3.50
C GLU A 78 -5.82 -3.34 3.59
N PHE A 79 -7.15 -3.39 3.66
CA PHE A 79 -7.97 -2.19 3.81
C PHE A 79 -7.68 -1.41 5.09
N LEU A 80 -7.50 -2.11 6.22
CA LEU A 80 -7.12 -1.50 7.48
C LEU A 80 -5.74 -0.81 7.38
N ALA A 81 -4.79 -1.37 6.63
CA ALA A 81 -3.47 -0.79 6.46
C ALA A 81 -3.58 0.53 5.69
N THR A 82 -4.34 0.54 4.59
CA THR A 82 -4.63 1.74 3.83
C THR A 82 -5.34 2.79 4.68
N SER A 83 -6.36 2.42 5.46
CA SER A 83 -7.08 3.34 6.35
C SER A 83 -6.14 3.97 7.38
N LEU A 84 -5.34 3.15 8.06
CA LEU A 84 -4.40 3.60 9.09
C LEU A 84 -3.34 4.56 8.53
N LEU A 85 -2.71 4.19 7.43
CA LEU A 85 -1.71 5.01 6.76
C LEU A 85 -2.29 6.36 6.32
N SER A 86 -3.51 6.34 5.76
CA SER A 86 -4.21 7.57 5.34
C SER A 86 -4.52 8.48 6.52
N GLU A 87 -4.98 7.91 7.63
CA GLU A 87 -5.33 8.64 8.84
C GLU A 87 -4.11 9.31 9.46
N ILE A 88 -2.99 8.58 9.58
CA ILE A 88 -1.70 9.13 10.03
C ILE A 88 -1.27 10.31 9.16
N VAL A 89 -1.37 10.17 7.83
CA VAL A 89 -1.01 11.25 6.90
C VAL A 89 -1.96 12.44 6.99
N VAL A 90 -3.25 12.23 7.22
CA VAL A 90 -4.21 13.32 7.48
C VAL A 90 -3.78 14.13 8.69
N ASP A 91 -3.48 13.45 9.81
CA ASP A 91 -3.06 14.10 11.06
C ASP A 91 -1.77 14.89 10.86
N LEU A 92 -0.73 14.25 10.29
CA LEU A 92 0.58 14.88 10.05
C LEU A 92 0.51 16.09 9.12
N ASN A 93 -0.34 16.04 8.09
CA ASN A 93 -0.53 17.18 7.19
C ASN A 93 -1.20 18.37 7.88
N ILE A 94 -2.14 18.11 8.79
CA ILE A 94 -2.80 19.16 9.58
C ILE A 94 -1.80 19.79 10.55
N GLU A 95 -1.01 18.97 11.24
CA GLU A 95 -0.03 19.42 12.24
C GLU A 95 1.13 20.20 11.61
N ASN A 96 1.68 19.71 10.49
CA ASN A 96 2.93 20.22 9.93
C ASN A 96 2.74 21.11 8.69
N LYS A 97 1.50 21.31 8.23
CA LYS A 97 1.17 22.04 6.98
C LYS A 97 1.92 21.50 5.74
N LEU A 98 2.20 20.20 5.72
CA LEU A 98 2.79 19.51 4.58
C LEU A 98 1.71 18.93 3.67
N CYS A 99 2.00 18.77 2.39
CA CYS A 99 1.11 18.05 1.45
C CYS A 99 1.64 16.63 1.23
N ILE A 100 1.61 15.81 2.28
CA ILE A 100 1.98 14.38 2.23
C ILE A 100 0.82 13.60 1.63
N ILE A 101 1.14 12.62 0.80
CA ILE A 101 0.20 11.69 0.19
C ILE A 101 0.66 10.26 0.41
N ILE A 102 -0.31 9.37 0.64
CA ILE A 102 -0.12 7.93 0.66
C ILE A 102 -1.31 7.25 0.01
N PHE A 103 -1.05 6.28 -0.87
CA PHE A 103 -2.09 5.55 -1.57
C PHE A 103 -1.59 4.18 -2.01
N SER A 104 -2.50 3.23 -2.14
CA SER A 104 -2.20 1.90 -2.67
C SER A 104 -1.99 1.97 -4.18
N LEU A 105 -0.94 1.33 -4.69
CA LEU A 105 -0.78 1.16 -6.13
C LEU A 105 -1.72 0.05 -6.63
N PRO A 106 -2.37 0.23 -7.79
CA PRO A 106 -3.08 -0.86 -8.43
C PRO A 106 -2.08 -1.93 -8.89
N ASN A 107 -2.51 -3.19 -8.88
CA ASN A 107 -1.70 -4.29 -9.41
C ASN A 107 -1.21 -3.99 -10.83
N SER A 108 0.07 -4.26 -11.10
CA SER A 108 0.61 -4.27 -12.46
C SER A 108 -0.14 -5.33 -13.27
N GLN A 109 -0.81 -4.91 -14.34
CA GLN A 109 -1.43 -5.83 -15.32
C GLN A 109 -0.66 -5.73 -16.64
N VAL A 110 -0.50 -6.86 -17.32
CA VAL A 110 -0.06 -6.89 -18.71
C VAL A 110 -1.14 -6.17 -19.53
N GLN A 111 -0.83 -5.00 -20.10
CA GLN A 111 -1.79 -4.30 -20.96
C GLN A 111 -1.94 -5.09 -22.26
N SER A 112 -3.15 -5.55 -22.54
CA SER A 112 -3.47 -6.47 -23.63
C SER A 112 -3.38 -5.87 -25.04
N ASN A 113 -2.87 -4.65 -25.22
CA ASN A 113 -2.88 -3.98 -26.54
C ASN A 113 -1.56 -3.27 -26.94
N LYS A 114 -0.52 -3.35 -26.13
CA LYS A 114 0.87 -3.01 -26.49
C LYS A 114 1.76 -3.89 -25.61
N ASP A 115 2.75 -4.57 -26.18
CA ASP A 115 3.72 -5.45 -25.49
C ASP A 115 4.65 -4.71 -24.50
N ILE A 116 4.12 -3.74 -23.75
CA ILE A 116 4.83 -2.91 -22.80
C ILE A 116 4.21 -3.20 -21.44
N ALA A 117 4.90 -3.99 -20.63
CA ALA A 117 4.60 -4.16 -19.22
C ALA A 117 4.87 -2.83 -18.50
N TYR A 118 3.91 -1.91 -18.53
CA TYR A 118 4.09 -0.59 -17.95
C TYR A 118 3.89 -0.65 -16.44
N SER A 119 4.99 -0.54 -15.69
CA SER A 119 4.96 -0.44 -14.23
C SER A 119 4.03 0.69 -13.78
N LYS A 120 3.08 0.40 -12.88
CA LYS A 120 2.15 1.41 -12.36
C LYS A 120 2.86 2.48 -11.54
N PHE A 121 3.98 2.12 -10.91
CA PHE A 121 4.88 3.03 -10.25
C PHE A 121 5.53 4.02 -11.22
N ILE A 122 6.14 3.52 -12.31
CA ILE A 122 6.74 4.40 -13.34
C ILE A 122 5.67 5.30 -13.98
N GLY A 123 4.45 4.79 -14.13
CA GLY A 123 3.31 5.58 -14.63
C GLY A 123 2.81 6.70 -13.72
N LEU A 124 3.38 6.89 -12.53
CA LEU A 124 3.10 8.05 -11.70
C LEU A 124 3.81 9.31 -12.19
N PHE A 125 4.97 9.16 -12.84
CA PHE A 125 5.83 10.30 -13.12
C PHE A 125 5.39 11.11 -14.32
N HIS A 126 5.61 12.42 -14.24
CA HIS A 126 5.30 13.36 -15.31
C HIS A 126 6.09 13.01 -16.59
N LYS A 127 5.46 13.13 -17.76
CA LYS A 127 6.09 12.74 -19.04
C LYS A 127 7.41 13.46 -19.31
N ASN A 128 7.51 14.72 -18.91
CA ASN A 128 8.74 15.50 -19.11
C ASN A 128 9.94 14.92 -18.34
N GLU A 129 9.73 14.13 -17.27
CA GLU A 129 10.82 13.43 -16.58
C GLU A 129 11.48 12.36 -17.48
N ILE A 130 10.77 11.92 -18.53
CA ILE A 130 11.16 10.87 -19.50
C ILE A 130 11.89 11.48 -20.72
N ASP A 131 11.88 12.80 -20.91
CA ASP A 131 12.59 13.44 -22.02
C ASP A 131 14.11 13.25 -21.91
N THR A 132 14.82 13.18 -23.03
CA THR A 132 16.24 12.78 -23.19
C THR A 132 17.29 13.58 -22.39
N LYS A 133 16.87 14.61 -21.66
CA LYS A 133 17.71 15.42 -20.76
C LYS A 133 17.38 15.25 -19.27
N GLN A 134 16.35 14.48 -18.94
CA GLN A 134 15.83 14.28 -17.59
C GLN A 134 16.13 12.88 -17.08
N ALA A 135 16.04 12.70 -15.76
CA ALA A 135 16.58 11.51 -15.11
C ALA A 135 15.91 10.20 -15.58
N LEU A 136 14.59 10.15 -15.84
CA LEU A 136 13.95 8.91 -16.31
C LEU A 136 14.37 8.51 -17.73
N SER A 137 14.95 9.40 -18.55
CA SER A 137 15.51 8.97 -19.83
C SER A 137 16.63 7.95 -19.66
N LYS A 138 17.32 7.94 -18.50
CA LYS A 138 18.33 6.94 -18.15
C LYS A 138 17.76 5.51 -18.05
N ILE A 139 16.47 5.35 -17.75
CA ILE A 139 15.81 4.03 -17.71
C ILE A 139 15.13 3.65 -19.03
N GLU A 140 14.95 4.59 -19.97
CA GLU A 140 14.29 4.36 -21.25
C GLU A 140 14.87 3.16 -22.03
N PRO A 141 16.21 2.95 -22.11
CA PRO A 141 16.78 1.80 -22.82
C PRO A 141 16.38 0.45 -22.22
N PHE A 142 15.99 0.44 -20.94
CA PHE A 142 15.68 -0.76 -20.18
C PHE A 142 14.18 -0.89 -19.89
N GLN A 143 13.35 0.11 -20.21
CA GLN A 143 11.97 0.19 -19.74
C GLN A 143 11.12 -1.05 -20.06
N ASN A 144 11.35 -1.69 -21.20
CA ASN A 144 10.62 -2.90 -21.62
C ASN A 144 11.12 -4.17 -20.91
N ASN A 145 12.29 -4.11 -20.27
CA ASN A 145 12.93 -5.21 -19.53
C ASN A 145 12.93 -4.99 -18.01
N ILE A 146 12.54 -3.79 -17.54
CA ILE A 146 12.33 -3.50 -16.13
C ILE A 146 10.98 -4.10 -15.73
N PHE A 147 11.04 -5.35 -15.25
CA PHE A 147 9.93 -5.95 -14.52
C PHE A 147 9.94 -5.36 -13.12
N LEU A 148 9.21 -4.26 -12.92
CA LEU A 148 8.98 -3.72 -11.58
C LEU A 148 7.62 -4.25 -11.08
N PRO A 149 7.61 -5.17 -10.09
CA PRO A 149 6.40 -5.40 -9.34
C PRO A 149 6.04 -4.08 -8.66
N SER A 150 4.76 -3.73 -8.67
CA SER A 150 4.34 -2.48 -8.03
C SER A 150 4.41 -2.69 -6.52
N PRO A 151 5.15 -1.86 -5.78
CA PRO A 151 5.07 -1.88 -4.32
C PRO A 151 3.62 -1.60 -3.90
N ASP A 152 3.22 -2.04 -2.71
CA ASP A 152 1.83 -1.89 -2.27
C ASP A 152 1.44 -0.42 -2.09
N TYR A 153 2.34 0.42 -1.56
CA TYR A 153 2.09 1.85 -1.34
C TYR A 153 3.27 2.73 -1.73
N ILE A 154 2.95 4.00 -2.01
CA ILE A 154 3.93 5.08 -2.18
C ILE A 154 3.64 6.20 -1.20
N ILE A 155 4.70 6.78 -0.62
CA ILE A 155 4.67 8.06 0.09
C ILE A 155 5.34 9.11 -0.79
N ALA A 156 4.65 10.24 -0.97
CA ALA A 156 5.20 11.42 -1.61
C ALA A 156 4.85 12.68 -0.83
N VAL A 157 5.67 13.72 -1.01
CA VAL A 157 5.48 15.04 -0.42
C VAL A 157 5.44 16.05 -1.55
N LEU A 158 4.29 16.69 -1.74
CA LEU A 158 4.02 17.59 -2.86
C LEU A 158 4.34 19.02 -2.49
N ASN A 159 4.99 19.75 -3.41
CA ASN A 159 5.30 21.17 -3.24
C ASN A 159 4.18 22.08 -3.77
N GLN A 160 2.91 21.64 -3.69
CA GLN A 160 1.77 22.31 -4.31
C GLN A 160 0.68 22.59 -3.27
N GLU A 161 0.68 23.81 -2.72
CA GLU A 161 -0.38 24.25 -1.78
C GLU A 161 -1.77 24.23 -2.42
N SER A 162 -1.86 24.49 -3.74
CA SER A 162 -3.12 24.59 -4.48
C SER A 162 -3.95 23.30 -4.45
N ILE A 163 -3.31 22.13 -4.33
CA ILE A 163 -3.99 20.83 -4.30
C ILE A 163 -4.17 20.28 -2.87
N PHE A 164 -3.66 20.97 -1.84
CA PHE A 164 -3.69 20.49 -0.46
C PHE A 164 -5.10 20.13 0.00
N THR A 165 -6.09 21.02 -0.22
CA THR A 165 -7.48 20.78 0.17
C THR A 165 -8.08 19.58 -0.56
N GLN A 166 -7.74 19.38 -1.83
CA GLN A 166 -8.19 18.24 -2.61
C GLN A 166 -7.57 16.94 -2.09
N VAL A 167 -6.26 16.95 -1.84
CA VAL A 167 -5.52 15.82 -1.25
C VAL A 167 -6.09 15.44 0.11
N GLN A 168 -6.30 16.40 1.00
CA GLN A 168 -6.89 16.19 2.32
C GLN A 168 -8.27 15.54 2.24
N ARG A 169 -9.12 16.03 1.35
CA ARG A 169 -10.45 15.45 1.15
C ARG A 169 -10.37 14.00 0.65
N LEU A 170 -9.46 13.72 -0.27
CA LEU A 170 -9.29 12.37 -0.82
C LEU A 170 -8.66 11.39 0.18
N LEU A 171 -7.69 11.83 0.99
CA LEU A 171 -7.14 11.01 2.08
C LEU A 171 -8.23 10.66 3.10
N LYS A 172 -9.02 11.64 3.54
CA LYS A 172 -10.16 11.41 4.46
C LYS A 172 -11.20 10.47 3.86
N ALA A 173 -11.43 10.55 2.54
CA ALA A 173 -12.29 9.59 1.84
C ALA A 173 -11.66 8.19 1.80
N GLN A 174 -10.36 8.07 1.54
CA GLN A 174 -9.62 6.81 1.50
C GLN A 174 -9.63 6.09 2.85
N VAL A 175 -9.66 6.80 3.98
CA VAL A 175 -9.85 6.18 5.31
C VAL A 175 -11.14 5.34 5.36
N ARG A 176 -12.22 5.81 4.74
CA ARG A 176 -13.54 5.13 4.72
C ARG A 176 -13.69 4.16 3.55
N GLU A 177 -13.03 4.47 2.43
CA GLU A 177 -13.08 3.74 1.18
C GLU A 177 -11.66 3.37 0.72
N PRO A 178 -10.98 2.46 1.43
CA PRO A 178 -9.57 2.13 1.17
C PRO A 178 -9.33 1.38 -0.13
N ASP A 179 -10.39 0.94 -0.82
CA ASP A 179 -10.33 0.37 -2.17
C ASP A 179 -10.33 1.43 -3.29
N SER A 180 -10.51 2.70 -2.96
CA SER A 180 -10.56 3.80 -3.93
C SER A 180 -9.20 4.07 -4.56
N LEU A 181 -9.16 4.18 -5.89
CA LEU A 181 -7.98 4.58 -6.65
C LEU A 181 -7.91 6.11 -6.87
N ALA A 182 -8.77 6.90 -6.22
CA ALA A 182 -8.88 8.34 -6.51
C ALA A 182 -7.58 9.12 -6.30
N LEU A 183 -6.78 8.78 -5.28
CA LEU A 183 -5.46 9.38 -5.06
C LEU A 183 -4.45 8.95 -6.12
N TYR A 184 -4.44 7.67 -6.51
CA TYR A 184 -3.62 7.19 -7.62
C TYR A 184 -3.97 7.91 -8.93
N ASP A 185 -5.26 7.99 -9.27
CA ASP A 185 -5.75 8.62 -10.51
C ASP A 185 -5.49 10.13 -10.53
N LEU A 186 -5.50 10.79 -9.37
CA LEU A 186 -5.13 12.20 -9.26
C LEU A 186 -3.66 12.43 -9.67
N LEU A 187 -2.77 11.51 -9.35
CA LEU A 187 -1.32 11.69 -9.42
C LEU A 187 -0.67 10.99 -10.61
N LYS A 188 -1.38 10.06 -11.24
CA LYS A 188 -0.91 9.31 -12.40
C LYS A 188 -0.43 10.27 -13.51
N GLY A 189 0.85 10.16 -13.86
CA GLY A 189 1.51 10.99 -14.85
C GLY A 189 1.77 12.43 -14.41
N ARG A 190 1.79 12.72 -13.11
CA ARG A 190 1.91 14.09 -12.57
C ARG A 190 3.00 14.26 -11.51
N LEU A 191 3.51 13.18 -10.92
CA LEU A 191 4.55 13.28 -9.89
C LEU A 191 5.90 13.65 -10.49
N HIS A 192 6.64 14.49 -9.78
CA HIS A 192 8.08 14.66 -10.00
C HIS A 192 8.86 13.61 -9.21
N LEU A 193 10.04 13.23 -9.71
CA LEU A 193 10.87 12.19 -9.07
C LEU A 193 11.21 12.52 -7.62
N ALA A 194 11.58 13.78 -7.37
CA ALA A 194 11.97 14.26 -6.05
C ALA A 194 10.80 14.30 -5.05
N GLU A 195 9.55 14.28 -5.51
CA GLU A 195 8.37 14.27 -4.62
C GLU A 195 8.15 12.89 -4.00
N VAL A 196 8.50 11.81 -4.69
CA VAL A 196 8.45 10.46 -4.14
C VAL A 196 9.53 10.31 -3.06
N LYS A 197 9.12 9.88 -1.88
CA LYS A 197 10.02 9.71 -0.72
C LYS A 197 10.21 8.25 -0.36
N ALA A 198 9.15 7.46 -0.40
CA ALA A 198 9.25 6.05 -0.08
C ALA A 198 8.29 5.18 -0.88
N ALA A 199 8.69 3.93 -1.08
CA ALA A 199 7.84 2.82 -1.45
C ALA A 199 7.70 1.86 -0.26
N ILE A 200 6.56 1.18 -0.19
CA ILE A 200 6.25 0.29 0.93
C ILE A 200 5.66 -1.00 0.35
N SER A 201 6.11 -2.13 0.87
CA SER A 201 5.42 -3.40 0.68
C SER A 201 4.89 -3.95 2.00
N LEU A 202 3.62 -4.35 1.96
CA LEU A 202 2.82 -4.84 3.07
C LEU A 202 2.76 -6.36 3.02
N LYS A 203 3.11 -7.01 4.13
CA LYS A 203 2.90 -8.44 4.33
C LYS A 203 2.01 -8.70 5.53
N THR A 204 0.82 -9.17 5.20
CA THR A 204 -0.18 -9.60 6.17
C THR A 204 -0.02 -11.06 6.60
N SER A 205 0.92 -11.81 6.00
CA SER A 205 1.20 -13.22 6.33
C SER A 205 2.68 -13.60 6.10
N ASN A 206 3.28 -14.34 7.04
CA ASN A 206 4.69 -14.77 7.00
C ASN A 206 4.93 -16.11 6.29
N ARG A 207 4.42 -16.27 5.05
CA ARG A 207 4.80 -17.43 4.24
C ARG A 207 6.17 -17.23 3.60
N SER A 208 6.99 -18.28 3.58
CA SER A 208 8.37 -18.23 3.09
C SER A 208 8.49 -17.88 1.61
N ASP A 209 7.58 -18.37 0.77
CA ASP A 209 7.48 -18.05 -0.66
C ASP A 209 7.22 -16.55 -0.91
N ARG A 210 6.42 -15.93 -0.05
CA ARG A 210 6.07 -14.50 -0.14
C ARG A 210 7.18 -13.58 0.33
N ARG A 211 8.31 -14.09 0.83
CA ARG A 211 9.45 -13.26 1.30
C ARG A 211 10.16 -12.53 0.17
N TYR A 212 10.40 -13.23 -0.94
CA TYR A 212 11.32 -12.76 -1.98
C TYR A 212 10.74 -11.69 -2.91
N GLN A 213 9.42 -11.66 -3.14
CA GLN A 213 8.82 -10.67 -4.01
C GLN A 213 9.16 -9.23 -3.54
N PRO A 214 8.91 -8.85 -2.28
CA PRO A 214 9.31 -7.51 -1.80
C PRO A 214 10.81 -7.25 -1.72
N LEU A 215 11.66 -8.28 -1.67
CA LEU A 215 13.12 -8.09 -1.76
C LEU A 215 13.54 -7.74 -3.18
N PHE A 216 12.91 -8.37 -4.18
CA PHE A 216 13.11 -8.03 -5.57
C PHE A 216 12.59 -6.63 -5.89
N GLU A 217 11.39 -6.27 -5.40
CA GLU A 217 10.84 -4.90 -5.48
C GLU A 217 11.82 -3.88 -4.89
N ALA A 218 12.31 -4.12 -3.67
CA ALA A 218 13.29 -3.26 -3.00
C ALA A 218 14.57 -3.08 -3.83
N ALA A 219 15.14 -4.19 -4.34
CA ALA A 219 16.36 -4.15 -5.14
C ALA A 219 16.17 -3.31 -6.41
N MET A 220 15.04 -3.47 -7.09
CA MET A 220 14.71 -2.73 -8.31
C MET A 220 14.49 -1.24 -8.04
N ILE A 221 13.70 -0.90 -7.02
CA ILE A 221 13.44 0.50 -6.65
C ILE A 221 14.75 1.18 -6.23
N LYS A 222 15.59 0.49 -5.46
CA LYS A 222 16.88 1.04 -5.03
C LYS A 222 17.84 1.25 -6.20
N ALA A 223 17.97 0.28 -7.11
CA ALA A 223 18.81 0.42 -8.29
C ALA A 223 18.34 1.57 -9.20
N ILE A 224 17.03 1.68 -9.44
CA ILE A 224 16.45 2.77 -10.21
C ILE A 224 16.67 4.11 -9.49
N SER A 225 16.38 4.19 -8.19
CA SER A 225 16.58 5.43 -7.41
C SER A 225 18.03 5.91 -7.52
N HIS A 226 19.00 5.01 -7.43
CA HIS A 226 20.41 5.34 -7.59
C HIS A 226 20.73 5.87 -8.99
N LEU A 227 20.27 5.19 -10.05
CA LEU A 227 20.46 5.63 -11.44
C LEU A 227 19.86 7.03 -11.69
N LEU A 228 18.71 7.31 -11.07
CA LEU A 228 17.98 8.57 -11.18
C LEU A 228 18.48 9.65 -10.21
N GLU A 229 19.52 9.36 -9.41
CA GLU A 229 20.06 10.25 -8.38
C GLU A 229 18.98 10.70 -7.37
N GLN A 230 18.06 9.79 -7.04
CA GLN A 230 17.00 9.98 -6.06
C GLN A 230 17.30 9.20 -4.78
N ASN A 231 16.94 9.76 -3.62
CA ASN A 231 17.05 9.05 -2.35
C ASN A 231 15.71 8.41 -1.94
N TRP A 232 15.15 7.57 -2.82
CA TRP A 232 13.92 6.86 -2.49
C TRP A 232 14.19 5.78 -1.45
N ARG A 233 13.36 5.79 -0.41
CA ARG A 233 13.39 4.77 0.63
C ARG A 233 12.44 3.63 0.28
N TYR A 234 12.74 2.46 0.82
CA TYR A 234 11.95 1.27 0.68
C TYR A 234 11.72 0.68 2.07
N TYR A 235 10.45 0.56 2.45
CA TYR A 235 10.04 0.07 3.75
C TYR A 235 9.27 -1.24 3.65
N MET A 236 9.51 -2.12 4.61
CA MET A 236 8.72 -3.32 4.81
C MET A 236 7.73 -3.10 5.95
N VAL A 237 6.47 -3.39 5.70
CA VAL A 237 5.42 -3.39 6.72
C VAL A 237 4.94 -4.81 6.90
N VAL A 238 4.98 -5.33 8.12
CA VAL A 238 4.71 -6.74 8.38
C VAL A 238 3.81 -6.91 9.61
N SER A 239 2.86 -7.84 9.56
CA SER A 239 2.03 -8.15 10.73
C SER A 239 2.80 -8.86 11.84
N GLU A 240 3.84 -9.63 11.48
CA GLU A 240 4.70 -10.37 12.40
C GLU A 240 6.14 -10.38 11.87
N LEU A 241 7.14 -10.48 12.75
CA LEU A 241 8.56 -10.58 12.38
C LEU A 241 9.16 -11.86 12.92
N THR A 242 9.56 -12.77 12.03
CA THR A 242 10.43 -13.89 12.42
C THR A 242 11.89 -13.44 12.50
N ASP A 243 12.75 -14.21 13.16
CA ASP A 243 14.19 -13.90 13.21
C ASP A 243 14.82 -13.89 11.81
N ALA A 244 14.34 -14.76 10.91
CA ALA A 244 14.77 -14.76 9.52
C ALA A 244 14.36 -13.47 8.81
N ASP A 245 13.15 -12.96 9.05
CA ASP A 245 12.69 -11.68 8.49
C ASP A 245 13.54 -10.52 9.01
N ARG A 246 13.89 -10.51 10.30
CA ARG A 246 14.78 -9.49 10.89
C ARG A 246 16.14 -9.49 10.22
N THR A 247 16.76 -10.65 10.06
CA THR A 247 18.06 -10.75 9.40
C THR A 247 17.97 -10.24 7.95
N ILE A 248 17.00 -10.73 7.18
CA ILE A 248 16.88 -10.39 5.76
C ILE A 248 16.51 -8.91 5.58
N PHE A 249 15.50 -8.39 6.28
CA PHE A 249 15.04 -7.01 6.07
C PHE A 249 15.89 -5.95 6.78
N CYS A 250 16.71 -6.31 7.77
CA CYS A 250 17.54 -5.32 8.47
C CYS A 250 19.02 -5.37 8.07
N GLN A 251 19.53 -6.50 7.56
CA GLN A 251 20.96 -6.67 7.30
C GLN A 251 21.31 -6.88 5.82
N ALA A 252 20.33 -7.17 4.95
CA ALA A 252 20.62 -7.39 3.54
C ALA A 252 21.10 -6.10 2.85
N ILE A 253 22.13 -6.27 2.02
CA ILE A 253 22.69 -5.22 1.18
C ILE A 253 21.94 -5.18 -0.15
N ALA A 254 21.65 -3.98 -0.65
CA ALA A 254 21.07 -3.80 -1.96
C ALA A 254 22.03 -4.32 -3.05
N PRO A 255 21.59 -5.17 -4.01
CA PRO A 255 22.49 -5.76 -5.00
C PRO A 255 23.33 -4.75 -5.80
N HIS A 256 22.76 -3.59 -6.16
CA HIS A 256 23.50 -2.54 -6.85
C HIS A 256 24.64 -1.94 -5.99
N GLY A 257 24.47 -1.90 -4.66
CA GLY A 257 25.52 -1.49 -3.72
C GLY A 257 26.72 -2.43 -3.75
N ILE A 258 26.50 -3.74 -3.87
CA ILE A 258 27.58 -4.73 -4.02
C ILE A 258 28.41 -4.42 -5.28
N ALA A 259 27.75 -4.17 -6.41
CA ALA A 259 28.42 -3.84 -7.67
C ALA A 259 29.25 -2.54 -7.56
N LEU A 260 28.78 -1.58 -6.78
CA LEU A 260 29.44 -0.31 -6.52
C LEU A 260 30.46 -0.35 -5.36
N ARG A 261 30.57 -1.50 -4.67
CA ARG A 261 31.36 -1.67 -3.43
C ARG A 261 30.94 -0.69 -2.31
N GLN A 262 29.65 -0.45 -2.19
CA GLN A 262 29.04 0.41 -1.18
C GLN A 262 28.00 -0.36 -0.36
N ASN A 263 27.92 -0.06 0.94
CA ASN A 263 27.03 -0.75 1.87
C ASN A 263 25.66 -0.05 1.93
N PHE A 264 24.87 -0.17 0.85
CA PHE A 264 23.51 0.34 0.82
C PHE A 264 22.53 -0.68 1.39
N SER A 265 21.68 -0.27 2.33
CA SER A 265 20.60 -1.10 2.85
C SER A 265 19.61 -1.47 1.74
N LEU A 266 19.22 -2.75 1.67
CA LEU A 266 18.18 -3.21 0.74
C LEU A 266 16.79 -2.68 1.15
N VAL A 267 16.49 -2.73 2.44
CA VAL A 267 15.27 -2.21 3.06
C VAL A 267 15.71 -1.19 4.12
N ASP A 268 15.19 0.04 4.05
CA ASP A 268 15.62 1.13 4.95
C ASP A 268 14.98 1.05 6.34
N GLY A 269 13.92 0.25 6.48
CA GLY A 269 13.23 0.07 7.76
C GLY A 269 12.13 -0.97 7.66
N THR A 270 11.90 -1.66 8.77
CA THR A 270 10.83 -2.65 8.89
C THR A 270 9.93 -2.28 10.06
N TYR A 271 8.63 -2.19 9.80
CA TYR A 271 7.65 -1.72 10.77
C TYR A 271 6.57 -2.77 11.00
N LEU A 272 6.16 -2.91 12.25
CA LEU A 272 5.06 -3.78 12.62
C LEU A 272 3.73 -3.12 12.24
N TYR A 273 2.83 -3.93 11.73
CA TYR A 273 1.47 -3.53 11.40
C TYR A 273 0.50 -4.24 12.34
N ASN A 274 0.40 -3.68 13.55
CA ASN A 274 -0.52 -4.17 14.56
C ASN A 274 -1.45 -3.07 15.07
N ARG A 275 -1.01 -1.82 15.17
CA ARG A 275 -1.81 -0.68 15.64
C ARG A 275 -1.40 0.62 14.92
N LYS A 276 -2.21 1.69 15.05
CA LYS A 276 -1.91 3.00 14.45
C LYS A 276 -0.52 3.51 14.86
N ALA A 277 -0.23 3.45 16.16
CA ALA A 277 1.03 3.94 16.72
C ALA A 277 2.28 3.27 16.13
N ASP A 278 2.17 2.03 15.64
CA ASP A 278 3.31 1.29 15.09
C ASP A 278 3.76 1.82 13.71
N LEU A 279 2.85 2.47 12.98
CA LEU A 279 3.10 2.99 11.63
C LEU A 279 3.41 4.49 11.59
N ILE A 280 3.23 5.23 12.69
CA ILE A 280 3.62 6.65 12.76
C ILE A 280 5.11 6.83 12.46
N PRO A 281 6.04 6.07 13.10
CA PRO A 281 7.47 6.22 12.84
C PRO A 281 7.86 5.94 11.38
N LEU A 282 7.10 5.10 10.67
CA LEU A 282 7.31 4.83 9.25
C LEU A 282 7.12 6.09 8.41
N VAL A 283 5.98 6.77 8.59
CA VAL A 283 5.64 7.95 7.80
C VAL A 283 6.60 9.09 8.12
N GLU A 284 6.89 9.30 9.41
CA GLU A 284 7.88 10.30 9.85
C GLU A 284 9.27 10.04 9.28
N ALA A 285 9.72 8.79 9.30
CA ALA A 285 10.99 8.42 8.70
C ALA A 285 10.97 8.73 7.20
N ALA A 286 9.91 8.36 6.47
CA ALA A 286 9.79 8.59 5.04
C ALA A 286 9.92 10.06 4.65
N ILE A 287 9.31 10.97 5.41
CA ILE A 287 9.25 12.40 5.04
C ILE A 287 10.45 13.22 5.54
N LYS A 288 11.30 12.67 6.42
CA LYS A 288 12.51 13.37 6.88
C LYS A 288 13.45 13.62 5.70
N VAL A 289 13.68 14.90 5.41
CA VAL A 289 14.64 15.36 4.40
C VAL A 289 16.03 14.86 4.79
N SER A 290 16.61 14.03 3.93
CA SER A 290 18.04 13.68 3.94
C SER A 290 18.84 14.69 3.14
#